data_AF-A0A7C2G608-F1
#
_entry.id   AF-A0A7C2G608-F1
#
_cell.length_a   1.000
_cell.length_b   1.000
_cell.length_c   1.000
_cell.angle_alpha   90.00
_cell.angle_beta   90.00
_cell.angle_gamma   90.00
#
_symmetry.space_group_name_H-M   'P 1'
#
loop_
_entity.id
_entity.type
_entity.pdbx_description
1 polymer ?
#
loop_
_entity_poly.entity_id
_entity_poly.type
_entity_poly.pdbx_seq_one_letter_code
_entity_poly.pdbx_strand_id
1 'polypeptide(L)'
;MRYLDLIAALFTTVLLVSNVASTKLVVLGPFTFDGGTLLFPLAYIFGDVLTEVYGYRQSRRVIWAGFFALLLATLTFQAVAALPPPKDGASQRFAEAFGLLLGLTPRIVLGSLLAYF
;
A
#
# COMPACT_ATOMS: atom_id res chain seq x y z
N MET A 1 23.72 -5.71 -8.98
CA MET A 1 23.09 -6.67 -8.04
C MET A 1 23.21 -6.26 -6.56
N ARG A 2 24.31 -5.62 -6.09
CA ARG A 2 24.61 -5.41 -4.65
C ARG A 2 23.61 -4.55 -3.84
N TYR A 3 22.68 -3.82 -4.48
CA TYR A 3 21.67 -3.00 -3.80
C TYR A 3 20.23 -3.29 -4.26
N LEU A 4 20.03 -4.33 -5.07
CA LEU A 4 18.72 -4.65 -5.63
C LEU A 4 17.71 -4.95 -4.52
N ASP A 5 18.12 -5.72 -3.51
CA ASP A 5 17.26 -6.11 -2.40
C ASP A 5 16.84 -4.91 -1.54
N LEU A 6 17.74 -3.94 -1.33
CA LEU A 6 17.42 -2.70 -0.59
C LEU A 6 16.45 -1.82 -1.39
N ILE A 7 16.67 -1.66 -2.69
CA ILE A 7 15.78 -0.88 -3.58
C ILE A 7 14.41 -1.56 -3.68
N ALA A 8 14.38 -2.89 -3.77
CA ALA A 8 13.16 -3.68 -3.79
C ALA A 8 12.37 -3.56 -2.49
N ALA A 9 13.07 -3.61 -1.34
CA ALA A 9 12.46 -3.39 -0.03
C ALA A 9 11.88 -1.98 0.08
N LEU A 10 12.66 -0.95 -0.28
CA LEU A 10 12.21 0.45 -0.26
C LEU A 10 11.00 0.68 -1.17
N PHE A 11 11.04 0.16 -2.40
CA PHE A 11 9.91 0.22 -3.32
C PHE A 11 8.66 -0.45 -2.74
N THR A 12 8.81 -1.66 -2.18
CA THR A 12 7.70 -2.39 -1.55
C THR A 12 7.13 -1.62 -0.35
N THR A 13 7.98 -1.00 0.47
CA THR A 13 7.55 -0.14 1.57
C THR A 13 6.81 1.09 1.07
N VAL A 14 7.34 1.79 0.05
CA VAL A 14 6.68 2.96 -0.55
C VAL A 14 5.31 2.59 -1.12
N LEU A 15 5.21 1.44 -1.79
CA LEU A 15 3.97 0.90 -2.34
C LEU A 15 2.93 0.65 -1.23
N LEU A 16 3.34 -0.02 -0.14
CA LEU A 16 2.48 -0.30 1.01
C LEU A 16 2.01 0.98 1.71
N VAL A 17 2.93 1.90 2.00
CA VAL A 17 2.62 3.17 2.66
C VAL A 17 1.70 4.01 1.78
N SER A 18 1.95 4.06 0.48
CA SER A 18 1.08 4.76 -0.47
C SER A 18 -0.34 4.20 -0.45
N ASN A 19 -0.50 2.87 -0.45
CA ASN A 19 -1.81 2.22 -0.42
C ASN A 19 -2.60 2.58 0.85
N VAL A 20 -1.94 2.57 2.00
CA VAL A 20 -2.56 2.98 3.28
C VAL A 20 -2.85 4.48 3.29
N ALA A 21 -1.94 5.32 2.79
CA ALA A 21 -2.13 6.77 2.74
C ALA A 21 -3.27 7.19 1.80
N SER A 22 -3.52 6.44 0.72
CA SER A 22 -4.65 6.68 -0.19
C SER A 22 -6.02 6.48 0.46
N THR A 23 -6.11 5.84 1.64
CA THR A 23 -7.38 5.75 2.39
C THR A 23 -7.89 7.11 2.88
N LYS A 24 -7.01 8.12 2.94
CA LYS A 24 -7.33 9.47 3.39
C LYS A 24 -7.19 10.48 2.25
N LEU A 25 -8.27 11.21 1.97
CA LEU A 25 -8.23 12.39 1.11
C LEU A 25 -7.62 13.57 1.86
N VAL A 26 -6.76 14.31 1.17
CA VAL A 26 -6.07 15.49 1.67
C VAL A 26 -6.44 16.67 0.78
N VAL A 27 -6.68 17.82 1.41
CA VAL A 27 -6.91 19.08 0.73
C VAL A 27 -5.68 19.97 0.96
N LEU A 28 -5.04 20.38 -0.13
CA LEU A 28 -3.92 21.32 -0.11
C LEU A 28 -4.30 22.54 -0.95
N GLY A 29 -4.86 23.56 -0.29
CA GLY A 29 -5.38 24.76 -0.97
C GLY A 29 -6.55 24.41 -1.91
N PRO A 30 -6.51 24.75 -3.21
CA PRO A 30 -7.58 24.44 -4.16
C PRO A 30 -7.56 22.98 -4.67
N PHE A 31 -6.54 22.18 -4.31
CA PHE A 31 -6.37 20.82 -4.80
C PHE A 31 -6.80 19.79 -3.76
N THR A 32 -7.63 18.83 -4.18
CA THR A 32 -8.03 17.67 -3.39
C THR A 32 -7.44 16.42 -4.03
N PHE A 33 -6.64 15.67 -3.29
CA PHE A 33 -6.01 14.44 -3.77
C PHE A 33 -5.90 13.41 -2.63
N ASP A 34 -5.66 12.16 -2.98
CA ASP A 34 -5.44 11.09 -2.01
C ASP A 34 -4.03 11.18 -1.39
N GLY A 35 -3.89 10.79 -0.12
CA GLY A 35 -2.60 10.87 0.57
C GLY A 35 -1.49 10.05 -0.09
N GLY A 36 -1.83 9.00 -0.84
CA GLY A 36 -0.86 8.18 -1.59
C GLY A 36 -0.22 8.89 -2.77
N THR A 37 -0.89 9.88 -3.37
CA THR A 37 -0.34 10.71 -4.45
C THR A 37 0.93 11.48 -4.03
N LEU A 38 1.13 11.73 -2.74
CA LEU A 38 2.38 12.33 -2.24
C LEU A 38 3.62 11.45 -2.47
N LEU A 39 3.44 10.13 -2.50
CA LEU A 39 4.52 9.16 -2.73
C LEU A 39 4.69 8.81 -4.21
N PHE A 40 3.85 9.35 -5.08
CA PHE A 40 3.89 9.08 -6.52
C PHE A 40 5.24 9.44 -7.18
N PRO A 41 5.87 10.60 -6.86
CA PRO A 41 7.20 10.93 -7.41
C PRO A 41 8.28 9.92 -7.01
N LEU A 42 8.22 9.44 -5.76
CA LEU A 42 9.14 8.40 -5.28
C LEU A 42 8.92 7.08 -6.00
N ALA A 43 7.66 6.67 -6.18
CA ALA A 43 7.32 5.45 -6.92
C ALA A 43 7.82 5.50 -8.37
N TYR A 44 7.77 6.67 -9.03
CA TYR A 44 8.27 6.85 -10.40
C TYR A 44 9.78 6.67 -10.47
N ILE A 45 10.53 7.30 -9.56
CA ILE A 45 12.00 7.15 -9.48
C ILE A 45 12.38 5.68 -9.27
N PHE A 46 11.69 4.98 -8.37
CA PHE A 46 11.95 3.56 -8.17
C PHE A 46 11.61 2.73 -9.42
N GLY A 47 10.51 3.04 -10.10
CA GLY A 47 10.11 2.42 -11.35
C GLY A 47 11.19 2.53 -12.42
N ASP A 48 11.66 3.74 -12.69
CA ASP A 48 12.71 4.02 -13.67
C ASP A 48 14.03 3.32 -13.29
N VAL A 49 14.46 3.39 -12.03
CA VAL A 49 15.67 2.69 -11.57
C VAL A 49 15.54 1.17 -11.72
N LEU A 50 14.37 0.61 -11.43
CA LEU A 50 14.13 -0.83 -11.55
C LEU A 50 14.15 -1.30 -13.01
N THR A 51 13.60 -0.54 -13.95
CA THR A 51 13.52 -0.91 -15.36
C THR A 51 14.81 -0.61 -16.12
N GLU A 52 15.45 0.54 -15.87
CA GLU A 52 16.65 0.99 -16.59
C GLU A 52 17.94 0.35 -16.05
N VAL A 53 18.09 0.22 -14.72
CA VAL A 53 19.36 -0.25 -14.12
C VAL A 53 19.39 -1.77 -13.93
N TYR A 54 18.27 -2.35 -13.51
CA TYR A 54 18.20 -3.78 -13.14
C TYR A 54 17.54 -4.67 -14.20
N GLY A 55 16.88 -4.05 -15.18
CA GLY A 55 16.25 -4.74 -16.29
C GLY A 55 14.95 -5.46 -15.93
N TYR A 56 14.12 -5.63 -16.95
CA TYR A 56 12.73 -6.10 -16.87
C TYR A 56 12.51 -7.39 -16.04
N ARG A 57 13.44 -8.35 -16.13
CA ARG A 57 13.30 -9.65 -15.45
C ARG A 57 13.37 -9.54 -13.93
N GLN A 58 14.20 -8.62 -13.41
CA GLN A 58 14.30 -8.39 -11.97
C GLN A 58 13.19 -7.48 -11.47
N SER A 59 12.80 -6.46 -12.26
CA SER A 59 11.67 -5.58 -11.93
C SER A 59 10.39 -6.38 -11.69
N ARG A 60 10.12 -7.39 -12.53
CA ARG A 60 8.95 -8.27 -12.37
C ARG A 60 8.92 -8.99 -11.03
N ARG A 61 10.06 -9.48 -10.52
CA ARG A 61 10.14 -10.14 -9.21
C ARG A 61 9.81 -9.19 -8.07
N VAL A 62 10.32 -7.96 -8.14
CA VAL A 62 10.06 -6.92 -7.13
C VAL A 62 8.59 -6.53 -7.11
N ILE A 63 7.96 -6.39 -8.28
CA ILE A 63 6.53 -6.11 -8.39
C ILE A 63 5.69 -7.23 -7.77
N TRP A 64 6.00 -8.51 -8.09
CA TRP A 64 5.31 -9.64 -7.50
C TRP A 64 5.50 -9.73 -5.97
N ALA A 65 6.69 -9.41 -5.47
CA ALA A 65 6.94 -9.34 -4.03
C ALA A 65 6.12 -8.22 -3.36
N GLY A 66 6.06 -7.03 -3.97
CA GLY A 66 5.23 -5.93 -3.48
C GLY A 66 3.74 -6.25 -3.49
N PHE A 67 3.27 -6.93 -4.54
CA PHE A 67 1.90 -7.41 -4.64
C PHE A 67 1.57 -8.45 -3.54
N PHE A 68 2.46 -9.42 -3.31
CA PHE A 68 2.27 -10.39 -2.22
C PHE A 68 2.27 -9.72 -0.85
N ALA A 69 3.12 -8.72 -0.64
CA ALA A 69 3.16 -7.95 0.61
C ALA A 69 1.86 -7.16 0.83
N LEU A 70 1.29 -6.54 -0.22
CA LEU A 70 -0.01 -5.88 -0.17
C LEU A 70 -1.15 -6.86 0.16
N LEU A 71 -1.15 -8.03 -0.48
CA LEU A 71 -2.13 -9.08 -0.21
C LEU A 71 -2.06 -9.54 1.25
N LEU A 72 -0.85 -9.82 1.74
CA LEU A 72 -0.61 -10.24 3.11
C LEU A 72 -1.08 -9.16 4.10
N ALA A 73 -0.69 -7.91 3.90
CA ALA A 73 -1.13 -6.79 4.73
C ALA A 73 -2.67 -6.68 4.76
N THR A 74 -3.31 -6.79 3.60
CA THR A 74 -4.77 -6.70 3.48
C THR A 74 -5.48 -7.83 4.22
N LEU A 75 -5.02 -9.06 4.06
CA LEU A 75 -5.58 -10.21 4.77
C LEU A 75 -5.36 -10.11 6.28
N THR A 76 -4.17 -9.67 6.71
CA THR A 76 -3.88 -9.44 8.13
C THR A 76 -4.79 -8.38 8.71
N PHE A 77 -4.95 -7.23 8.05
CA PHE A 77 -5.81 -6.16 8.54
C PHE A 77 -7.28 -6.55 8.58
N GLN A 78 -7.78 -7.31 7.59
CA GLN A 78 -9.15 -7.84 7.63
C GLN A 78 -9.34 -8.85 8.76
N ALA A 79 -8.39 -9.76 8.96
CA ALA A 79 -8.45 -10.73 10.05
C ALA A 79 -8.46 -10.05 11.42
N VAL A 80 -7.62 -9.02 11.61
CA VAL A 80 -7.58 -8.22 12.85
C VAL A 80 -8.87 -7.41 13.04
N ALA A 81 -9.41 -6.82 11.98
CA ALA A 81 -10.66 -6.07 12.05
C ALA A 81 -11.89 -6.94 12.38
N ALA A 82 -11.86 -8.24 12.05
CA ALA A 82 -12.93 -9.18 12.37
C ALA A 82 -12.91 -9.67 13.83
N LEU A 83 -11.80 -9.48 14.55
CA LEU A 83 -11.69 -9.88 15.96
C LEU A 83 -12.46 -8.90 16.86
N PRO A 84 -13.11 -9.42 17.93
CA PRO A 84 -13.86 -8.57 18.84
C PRO A 84 -12.91 -7.64 19.63
N PRO A 85 -13.18 -6.33 19.66
CA PRO A 85 -12.41 -5.43 20.50
C PRO A 85 -12.75 -5.60 21.99
N PRO A 86 -11.84 -5.22 22.89
CA PRO A 86 -12.11 -5.07 24.31
C PRO A 86 -13.36 -4.19 24.59
N LYS A 87 -14.07 -4.47 25.70
CA LYS A 87 -15.36 -3.84 26.04
C LYS A 87 -15.26 -2.39 26.52
N ASP A 88 -14.05 -1.86 26.68
CA ASP A 88 -13.80 -0.46 27.03
C ASP A 88 -14.11 0.48 25.85
N GLY A 89 -14.74 1.61 26.15
CA GLY A 89 -15.25 2.54 25.13
C GLY A 89 -14.16 3.17 24.24
N ALA A 90 -12.91 3.22 24.71
CA ALA A 90 -11.78 3.66 23.88
C ALA A 90 -11.46 2.61 22.80
N SER A 91 -11.32 1.33 23.18
CA SER A 91 -11.04 0.25 22.23
C SER A 91 -12.14 0.05 21.19
N GLN A 92 -13.41 0.24 21.56
CA GLN A 92 -14.52 0.17 20.60
C GLN A 92 -14.44 1.28 19.54
N ARG A 93 -14.16 2.53 19.95
CA ARG A 93 -13.98 3.64 19.00
C ARG A 93 -12.80 3.42 18.06
N PHE A 94 -11.71 2.86 18.58
CA PHE A 94 -10.56 2.49 17.73
C PHE A 94 -10.93 1.40 16.74
N ALA A 95 -11.69 0.38 17.15
CA ALA A 95 -12.13 -0.69 16.26
C ALA A 95 -13.04 -0.19 15.13
N GLU A 96 -13.97 0.72 15.43
CA GLU A 96 -14.82 1.36 14.41
C GLU A 96 -13.98 2.16 13.41
N ALA A 97 -13.04 2.99 13.89
CA ALA A 97 -12.13 3.75 13.04
C ALA A 97 -11.24 2.83 12.18
N PHE A 98 -10.75 1.74 12.77
CA PHE A 98 -9.93 0.74 12.08
C PHE A 98 -10.72 0.06 10.96
N GLY A 99 -11.99 -0.32 11.23
CA GLY A 99 -12.89 -0.89 10.23
C GLY A 99 -13.22 0.07 9.08
N LEU A 100 -13.40 1.37 9.36
CA LEU A 100 -13.65 2.39 8.34
C LEU A 100 -12.44 2.63 7.43
N LEU A 101 -11.24 2.66 7.99
CA LEU A 101 -10.00 2.87 7.25
C LEU A 101 -9.63 1.65 6.40
N LEU A 102 -9.77 0.45 6.97
CA LEU A 102 -9.29 -0.79 6.36
C LEU A 102 -10.36 -1.58 5.60
N GLY A 103 -11.64 -1.23 5.77
CA GLY A 103 -12.75 -1.76 4.96
C GLY A 103 -12.70 -1.33 3.50
N LEU A 104 -11.93 -0.29 3.16
CA LEU A 104 -11.67 0.16 1.78
C LEU A 104 -10.54 -0.62 1.09
N THR A 105 -9.66 -1.26 1.86
CA THR A 105 -8.49 -2.02 1.37
C THR A 105 -8.83 -3.12 0.35
N PRO A 106 -9.90 -3.94 0.49
CA PRO A 106 -10.21 -4.97 -0.48
C PRO A 106 -10.54 -4.43 -1.88
N ARG A 107 -11.16 -3.24 -1.98
CA ARG A 107 -11.45 -2.60 -3.28
C ARG A 107 -10.17 -2.18 -4.01
N ILE A 108 -9.18 -1.66 -3.28
CA ILE A 108 -7.91 -1.22 -3.85
C ILE A 108 -7.10 -2.42 -4.35
N VAL A 109 -7.09 -3.52 -3.59
CA VAL A 109 -6.40 -4.76 -3.99
C VAL A 109 -7.06 -5.42 -5.21
N LEU A 110 -8.40 -5.50 -5.25
CA LEU A 110 -9.12 -6.03 -6.41
C LEU A 110 -8.93 -5.15 -7.65
N GLY A 111 -8.93 -3.83 -7.48
CA GLY A 111 -8.62 -2.90 -8.57
C GLY A 111 -7.19 -3.06 -9.11
N SER A 112 -6.22 -3.27 -8.21
CA SER A 112 -4.81 -3.50 -8.58
C SER A 112 -4.61 -4.83 -9.31
N LEU A 113 -5.35 -5.88 -8.92
CA LEU A 113 -5.35 -7.19 -9.60
C LEU A 113 -5.89 -7.10 -11.02
N LEU A 114 -7.04 -6.43 -11.18
CA LEU A 114 -7.70 -6.30 -12.48
C LEU A 114 -6.96 -5.35 -13.43
N ALA A 115 -6.25 -4.34 -12.91
CA ALA A 115 -5.48 -3.42 -13.74
C ALA A 115 -4.17 -4.02 -14.29
N TYR A 116 -3.72 -5.15 -13.75
CA TYR A 116 -2.45 -5.78 -14.12
C TYR A 116 -2.61 -6.94 -15.14
N PHE A 117 -3.84 -7.41 -15.36
CA PHE A 117 -4.20 -8.37 -16.40
C PHE A 117 -4.79 -7.66 -17.62
#